data_AF-A0A970FTJ1-F1
#
_entry.id   AF-A0A970FTJ1-F1
#
_cell.length_a   1.000
_cell.length_b   1.000
_cell.length_c   1.000
_cell.angle_alpha   90.00
_cell.angle_beta   90.00
_cell.angle_gamma   90.00
#
_symmetry.space_group_name_H-M   'P 1'
#
loop_
_entity.id
_entity.type
_entity.pdbx_description
1 polymer ?
#
loop_
_entity_poly.entity_id
_entity_poly.type
_entity_poly.pdbx_seq_one_letter_code
_entity_poly.pdbx_strand_id
1 'polypeptide(L)'
;PEPVEVLVPQVDENLCTGCGACARICQFNAIAVVRGKVLMFPELCHHCGACVLVCKPDALTEVTRCIGQIEQNEAGSFIQGLLNIGEPSGLPILDAIKKRLDPDQPVLLDCPPGTACSVVKSLDGADFALLVTEPTPFGLHDLTMAVDLVTQMNLPAGVVINKSGQDDEMIESFCKKRGLPVLLRIPFSRSIAENYAKGYLPVDTDPLWRERYVDLFDQIRENFATHGCSQGQQQGGKDS
;
A
#
# COMPACT_ATOMS: atom_id res chain seq x y z
N PRO A 1 11.33 0.94 19.03
CA PRO A 1 10.74 -0.09 18.16
C PRO A 1 9.62 -0.85 18.87
N GLU A 2 8.45 -0.92 18.24
CA GLU A 2 7.28 -1.64 18.76
C GLU A 2 7.02 -2.89 17.90
N PRO A 3 6.88 -4.09 18.47
CA PRO A 3 6.66 -5.31 17.70
C PRO A 3 5.30 -5.28 16.99
N VAL A 4 5.26 -5.83 15.77
CA VAL A 4 4.01 -6.15 15.08
C VAL A 4 3.78 -7.64 15.17
N GLU A 5 2.61 -7.99 15.69
CA GLU A 5 2.26 -9.35 16.03
C GLU A 5 0.99 -9.78 15.30
N VAL A 6 0.95 -11.04 14.90
CA VAL A 6 -0.19 -11.68 14.24
C VAL A 6 -0.56 -12.97 14.94
N LEU A 7 -1.82 -13.36 14.81
CA LEU A 7 -2.31 -14.64 15.31
C LEU A 7 -2.05 -15.74 14.29
N VAL A 8 -1.46 -16.83 14.74
CA VAL A 8 -1.25 -18.04 13.95
C VAL A 8 -1.74 -19.27 14.70
N PRO A 9 -2.19 -20.32 14.00
CA PRO A 9 -2.75 -21.48 14.67
C PRO A 9 -1.63 -22.38 15.21
N GLN A 10 -1.83 -22.91 16.41
CA GLN A 10 -1.00 -23.93 17.03
C GLN A 10 -1.84 -25.19 17.28
N VAL A 11 -1.31 -26.35 16.89
CA VAL A 11 -1.98 -27.64 17.03
C VAL A 11 -1.62 -28.27 18.37
N ASP A 12 -2.62 -28.73 19.13
CA ASP A 12 -2.42 -29.70 20.21
C ASP A 12 -2.45 -31.13 19.63
N GLU A 13 -1.30 -31.78 19.61
CA GLU A 13 -1.17 -33.15 19.07
C GLU A 13 -1.96 -34.19 19.88
N ASN A 14 -2.30 -33.92 21.14
CA ASN A 14 -3.05 -34.86 21.98
C ASN A 14 -4.54 -34.89 21.64
N LEU A 15 -5.09 -33.75 21.19
CA LEU A 15 -6.49 -33.61 20.79
C LEU A 15 -6.69 -33.84 19.29
N CYS A 16 -5.65 -33.63 18.49
CA CYS A 16 -5.75 -33.67 17.04
C CYS A 16 -6.01 -35.10 16.53
N THR A 17 -7.12 -35.26 15.81
CA THR A 17 -7.49 -36.54 15.18
C THR A 17 -6.91 -36.74 13.78
N GLY A 18 -6.18 -35.76 13.25
CA GLY A 18 -5.64 -35.81 11.90
C GLY A 18 -6.68 -35.73 10.77
N CYS A 19 -7.93 -35.32 11.06
CA CYS A 19 -9.04 -35.36 10.09
C CYS A 19 -8.88 -34.39 8.89
N GLY A 20 -7.97 -33.42 8.99
CA GLY A 20 -7.64 -32.47 7.92
C GLY A 20 -8.70 -31.43 7.55
N ALA A 21 -9.70 -31.19 8.40
CA ALA A 21 -10.68 -30.12 8.18
C ALA A 21 -10.00 -28.74 8.07
N CYS A 22 -9.01 -28.47 8.92
CA CYS A 22 -8.18 -27.27 8.90
C CYS A 22 -7.44 -27.06 7.58
N ALA A 23 -6.86 -28.13 7.01
CA ALA A 23 -6.17 -28.07 5.72
C ALA A 23 -7.15 -27.80 4.56
N ARG A 24 -8.32 -28.46 4.55
CA ARG A 24 -9.33 -28.27 3.48
C ARG A 24 -9.91 -26.86 3.43
N ILE A 25 -10.06 -26.19 4.57
CA ILE A 25 -10.60 -24.83 4.62
C ILE A 25 -9.55 -23.76 4.30
N CYS A 26 -8.25 -24.10 4.39
CA CYS A 26 -7.17 -23.15 4.19
C CYS A 26 -6.97 -22.83 2.69
N GLN A 27 -7.48 -21.69 2.24
CA GLN A 27 -7.32 -21.22 0.86
C GLN A 27 -5.86 -20.86 0.49
N PHE A 28 -4.99 -20.72 1.50
CA PHE A 28 -3.60 -20.27 1.34
C PHE A 28 -2.58 -21.40 1.47
N ASN A 29 -3.04 -22.65 1.64
CA ASN A 29 -2.18 -23.83 1.80
C ASN A 29 -1.15 -23.70 2.94
N ALA A 30 -1.46 -22.91 3.97
CA ALA A 30 -0.63 -22.77 5.17
C ALA A 30 -0.68 -24.00 6.10
N ILE A 31 -1.51 -25.00 5.76
CA ILE A 31 -1.74 -26.20 6.57
C ILE A 31 -1.74 -27.43 5.65
N ALA A 32 -0.95 -28.42 6.00
CA ALA A 32 -0.92 -29.72 5.33
C ALA A 32 -1.20 -30.86 6.32
N VAL A 33 -1.68 -32.00 5.83
CA VAL A 33 -1.81 -33.22 6.65
C VAL A 33 -1.01 -34.36 6.01
N VAL A 34 0.00 -34.85 6.72
CA VAL A 34 0.89 -35.92 6.26
C VAL A 34 0.87 -37.06 7.26
N ARG A 35 0.44 -38.25 6.82
CA ARG A 35 0.34 -39.45 7.67
C ARG A 35 -0.43 -39.20 8.98
N GLY A 36 -1.53 -38.44 8.89
CA GLY A 36 -2.37 -38.09 10.04
C GLY A 36 -1.84 -36.96 10.92
N LYS A 37 -0.64 -36.42 10.64
CA LYS A 37 -0.09 -35.26 11.36
C LYS A 37 -0.37 -33.96 10.63
N VAL A 38 -0.84 -32.95 11.36
CA VAL A 38 -1.03 -31.60 10.84
C VAL A 38 0.31 -30.86 10.86
N LEU A 39 0.71 -30.31 9.72
CA LEU A 39 1.88 -29.45 9.56
C LEU A 39 1.41 -28.04 9.27
N MET A 40 2.02 -27.07 9.96
CA MET A 40 1.70 -25.65 9.85
C MET A 40 2.87 -24.91 9.20
N PHE A 41 2.56 -23.98 8.31
CA PHE A 41 3.50 -23.05 7.68
C PHE A 41 3.06 -21.62 8.03
N PRO A 42 3.45 -21.10 9.21
CA PRO A 42 2.99 -19.82 9.73
C PRO A 42 3.22 -18.64 8.78
N GLU A 43 4.28 -18.68 7.98
CA GLU A 43 4.66 -17.67 6.99
C GLU A 43 3.59 -17.52 5.89
N LEU A 44 2.89 -18.60 5.54
CA LEU A 44 1.83 -18.61 4.53
C LEU A 44 0.44 -18.31 5.12
N CYS A 45 0.35 -18.18 6.44
CA CYS A 45 -0.92 -17.96 7.12
C CYS A 45 -1.42 -16.53 6.88
N HIS A 46 -2.72 -16.40 6.57
CA HIS A 46 -3.40 -15.10 6.41
C HIS A 46 -4.17 -14.67 7.67
N HIS A 47 -3.94 -15.32 8.81
CA HIS A 47 -4.48 -14.94 10.12
C HIS A 47 -6.02 -14.88 10.18
N CYS A 48 -6.71 -15.70 9.38
CA CYS A 48 -8.17 -15.63 9.25
C CYS A 48 -8.96 -16.47 10.28
N GLY A 49 -8.29 -17.26 11.13
CA GLY A 49 -8.92 -18.09 12.17
C GLY A 49 -9.81 -19.25 11.67
N ALA A 50 -10.06 -19.39 10.35
CA ALA A 50 -11.00 -20.38 9.81
C ALA A 50 -10.66 -21.84 10.19
N CYS A 51 -9.37 -22.16 10.31
CA CYS A 51 -8.91 -23.48 10.71
C CYS A 51 -9.24 -23.84 12.17
N VAL A 52 -9.23 -22.85 13.07
CA VAL A 52 -9.64 -22.99 14.48
C VAL A 52 -11.14 -23.22 14.54
N LEU A 53 -11.91 -22.39 13.84
CA LEU A 53 -13.39 -22.47 13.81
C LEU A 53 -13.93 -23.82 13.32
N VAL A 54 -13.25 -24.48 12.38
CA VAL A 54 -13.68 -25.77 11.82
C VAL A 54 -13.21 -26.99 12.63
N CYS A 55 -12.34 -26.79 13.62
CA CYS A 55 -11.70 -27.86 14.37
C CYS A 55 -12.61 -28.42 15.47
N LYS A 56 -13.49 -29.37 15.14
CA LYS A 56 -14.43 -29.97 16.11
C LYS A 56 -13.79 -30.55 17.39
N PRO A 57 -12.59 -31.16 17.37
CA PRO A 57 -11.93 -31.62 18.60
C PRO A 57 -11.31 -30.49 19.44
N ASP A 58 -11.43 -29.23 19.01
CA ASP A 58 -10.78 -28.06 19.61
C ASP A 58 -9.26 -28.19 19.74
N ALA A 59 -8.65 -28.93 18.80
CA ALA A 59 -7.21 -29.22 18.79
C ALA A 59 -6.36 -28.06 18.21
N LEU A 60 -6.96 -26.92 17.90
CA LEU A 60 -6.28 -25.76 17.33
C LEU A 60 -6.58 -24.53 18.18
N THR A 61 -5.54 -23.84 18.63
CA THR A 61 -5.62 -22.56 19.33
C THR A 61 -4.84 -21.49 18.58
N GLU A 62 -5.12 -20.21 18.81
CA GLU A 62 -4.31 -19.12 18.25
C GLU A 62 -3.20 -18.72 19.21
N VAL A 63 -2.00 -18.53 18.68
CA VAL A 63 -0.85 -17.98 19.40
C VAL A 63 -0.28 -16.79 18.65
N THR A 64 0.38 -15.92 19.39
CA THR A 64 1.01 -14.72 18.86
C THR A 64 2.35 -15.03 18.21
N ARG A 65 2.59 -14.49 17.01
CA ARG A 65 3.86 -14.53 16.29
C ARG A 65 4.26 -13.11 15.90
N CYS A 66 5.46 -12.70 16.31
CA CYS A 66 6.04 -11.43 15.89
C CYS A 66 6.55 -11.54 14.44
N ILE A 67 6.13 -10.62 13.58
CA ILE A 67 6.49 -10.58 12.14
C ILE A 67 7.37 -9.39 11.78
N GLY A 68 7.68 -8.54 12.74
CA GLY A 68 8.48 -7.36 12.50
C GLY A 68 8.25 -6.31 13.58
N GLN A 69 8.59 -5.08 13.25
CA GLN A 69 8.51 -3.96 14.16
C GLN A 69 8.19 -2.67 13.42
N ILE A 70 7.63 -1.71 14.15
CA ILE A 70 7.46 -0.34 13.70
C ILE A 70 8.50 0.53 14.40
N GLU A 71 9.10 1.41 13.60
CA GLU A 71 10.02 2.44 14.06
C GLU A 71 9.45 3.81 13.69
N GLN A 72 9.62 4.76 14.61
CA GLN A 72 9.17 6.13 14.45
C GLN A 72 10.25 7.05 15.01
N ASN A 73 10.47 8.19 14.37
CA ASN A 73 11.38 9.21 14.91
C ASN A 73 10.73 9.95 16.10
N GLU A 74 11.52 10.65 16.91
CA GLU A 74 11.02 11.34 18.12
C GLU A 74 9.95 12.39 17.81
N ALA A 75 10.06 13.06 16.67
CA ALA A 75 9.10 14.07 16.21
C ALA A 75 7.80 13.48 15.65
N GLY A 76 7.74 12.15 15.45
CA GLY A 76 6.61 11.45 14.86
C GLY A 76 6.37 11.70 13.36
N SER A 77 7.22 12.50 12.71
CA SER A 77 7.10 12.88 11.30
C SER A 77 7.53 11.80 10.30
N PHE A 78 8.16 10.73 10.78
CA PHE A 78 8.57 9.59 9.96
C PHE A 78 8.26 8.29 10.70
N ILE A 79 7.54 7.39 10.02
CA ILE A 79 7.16 6.07 10.52
C ILE A 79 7.52 5.05 9.45
N GLN A 80 8.17 3.97 9.84
CA GLN A 80 8.48 2.85 8.96
C GLN A 80 8.18 1.51 9.61
N GLY A 81 7.99 0.50 8.77
CA GLY A 81 7.81 -0.88 9.15
C GLY A 81 8.97 -1.74 8.69
N LEU A 82 9.50 -2.56 9.58
CA LEU A 82 10.58 -3.49 9.29
C LEU A 82 10.09 -4.91 9.52
N LEU A 83 10.07 -5.70 8.46
CA LEU A 83 9.73 -7.13 8.52
C LEU A 83 10.89 -7.94 9.12
N ASN A 84 10.54 -9.02 9.82
CA ASN A 84 11.49 -10.07 10.15
C ASN A 84 11.97 -10.79 8.88
N ILE A 85 13.20 -11.31 8.91
CA ILE A 85 13.76 -12.05 7.77
C ILE A 85 12.90 -13.29 7.50
N GLY A 86 12.49 -13.47 6.24
CA GLY A 86 11.69 -14.61 5.80
C GLY A 86 10.18 -14.38 5.82
N GLU A 87 9.71 -13.22 6.29
CA GLU A 87 8.28 -12.88 6.19
C GLU A 87 7.90 -12.53 4.74
N PRO A 88 6.88 -13.20 4.16
CA PRO A 88 6.53 -12.99 2.76
C PRO A 88 5.62 -11.77 2.53
N SER A 89 5.03 -11.19 3.59
CA SER A 89 4.02 -10.15 3.47
C SER A 89 4.19 -9.04 4.50
N GLY A 90 4.20 -7.80 4.02
CA GLY A 90 4.18 -6.58 4.83
C GLY A 90 2.79 -6.06 5.21
N LEU A 91 1.71 -6.71 4.77
CA LEU A 91 0.35 -6.18 4.91
C LEU A 91 -0.05 -5.89 6.38
N PRO A 92 0.20 -6.78 7.35
CA PRO A 92 -0.18 -6.49 8.73
C PRO A 92 0.65 -5.36 9.36
N ILE A 93 1.89 -5.16 8.90
CA ILE A 93 2.72 -4.02 9.30
C ILE A 93 2.17 -2.72 8.71
N LEU A 94 1.78 -2.70 7.43
CA LEU A 94 1.13 -1.55 6.80
C LEU A 94 -0.16 -1.16 7.54
N ASP A 95 -0.98 -2.14 7.91
CA ASP A 95 -2.17 -1.93 8.76
C ASP A 95 -1.83 -1.28 10.10
N ALA A 96 -0.78 -1.78 10.75
CA ALA A 96 -0.33 -1.25 12.02
C ALA A 96 0.21 0.19 11.87
N ILE A 97 0.98 0.50 10.83
CA ILE A 97 1.46 1.87 10.55
C ILE A 97 0.28 2.81 10.33
N LYS A 98 -0.70 2.42 9.50
CA LYS A 98 -1.85 3.28 9.16
C LYS A 98 -2.69 3.65 10.39
N LYS A 99 -2.79 2.76 11.39
CA LYS A 99 -3.48 3.04 12.66
C LYS A 99 -2.78 4.09 13.55
N ARG A 100 -1.53 4.43 13.26
CA ARG A 100 -0.72 5.42 14.00
C ARG A 100 -0.68 6.79 13.31
N LEU A 101 -1.30 6.90 12.13
CA LEU A 101 -1.34 8.16 11.40
C LEU A 101 -2.23 9.16 12.14
N ASP A 102 -1.77 10.40 12.20
CA ASP A 102 -2.57 11.53 12.67
C ASP A 102 -3.48 12.01 11.52
N PRO A 103 -4.81 11.85 11.62
CA PRO A 103 -5.73 12.26 10.57
C PRO A 103 -5.81 13.78 10.38
N ASP A 104 -5.33 14.57 11.34
CA ASP A 104 -5.38 16.04 11.28
C ASP A 104 -4.14 16.65 10.59
N GLN A 105 -3.19 15.81 10.16
CA GLN A 105 -1.96 16.23 9.48
C GLN A 105 -1.88 15.65 8.06
N PRO A 106 -1.30 16.38 7.09
CA PRO A 106 -0.97 15.80 5.80
C PRO A 106 0.02 14.63 5.95
N VAL A 107 -0.33 13.47 5.43
CA VAL A 107 0.53 12.28 5.44
C VAL A 107 0.90 11.90 4.01
N LEU A 108 2.20 11.76 3.75
CA LEU A 108 2.70 11.15 2.52
C LEU A 108 2.94 9.66 2.75
N LEU A 109 2.19 8.82 2.04
CA LEU A 109 2.39 7.37 2.05
C LEU A 109 3.30 6.98 0.88
N ASP A 110 4.51 6.50 1.20
CA ASP A 110 5.39 5.90 0.18
C ASP A 110 4.80 4.56 -0.27
N CYS A 111 4.34 4.51 -1.52
CA CYS A 111 3.65 3.37 -2.07
C CYS A 111 4.59 2.57 -2.99
N PRO A 112 4.64 1.23 -2.88
CA PRO A 112 5.41 0.43 -3.82
C PRO A 112 4.88 0.58 -5.26
N PRO A 113 5.70 0.29 -6.28
CA PRO A 113 5.24 0.32 -7.67
C PRO A 113 4.30 -0.85 -7.99
N GLY A 114 3.56 -0.73 -9.10
CA GLY A 114 2.69 -1.78 -9.64
C GLY A 114 1.27 -1.76 -9.07
N THR A 115 0.65 -2.94 -8.95
CA THR A 115 -0.77 -3.09 -8.52
C THR A 115 -0.99 -4.26 -7.55
N ALA A 116 0.07 -4.69 -6.84
CA ALA A 116 0.01 -5.79 -5.89
C ALA A 116 -0.80 -5.43 -4.63
N CYS A 117 -1.08 -6.42 -3.77
CA CYS A 117 -1.84 -6.21 -2.52
C CYS A 117 -1.24 -5.12 -1.61
N SER A 118 0.08 -4.95 -1.61
CA SER A 118 0.74 -3.87 -0.87
C SER A 118 0.36 -2.49 -1.39
N VAL A 119 0.25 -2.32 -2.72
CA VAL A 119 -0.22 -1.08 -3.37
C VAL A 119 -1.66 -0.80 -2.97
N VAL A 120 -2.54 -1.79 -3.12
CA VAL A 120 -3.95 -1.67 -2.72
C VAL A 120 -4.05 -1.26 -1.24
N LYS A 121 -3.23 -1.88 -0.38
CA LYS A 121 -3.25 -1.60 1.05
C LYS A 121 -2.72 -0.21 1.41
N SER A 122 -1.71 0.28 0.70
CA SER A 122 -1.19 1.64 0.85
C SER A 122 -2.21 2.68 0.40
N LEU A 123 -2.93 2.42 -0.70
CA LEU A 123 -3.94 3.33 -1.27
C LEU A 123 -5.27 3.32 -0.51
N ASP A 124 -5.61 2.21 0.15
CA ASP A 124 -6.86 2.08 0.93
C ASP A 124 -6.99 3.24 1.95
N GLY A 125 -8.12 3.92 1.98
CA GLY A 125 -8.33 5.07 2.87
C GLY A 125 -7.44 6.31 2.61
N ALA A 126 -6.69 6.35 1.50
CA ALA A 126 -6.03 7.59 1.07
C ALA A 126 -7.05 8.54 0.42
N ASP A 127 -6.76 9.84 0.46
CA ASP A 127 -7.60 10.89 -0.13
C ASP A 127 -7.28 11.16 -1.60
N PHE A 128 -6.03 10.89 -2.01
CA PHE A 128 -5.53 11.20 -3.35
C PHE A 128 -4.35 10.29 -3.72
N ALA A 129 -4.28 9.85 -4.97
CA ALA A 129 -3.14 9.13 -5.52
C ALA A 129 -2.28 10.01 -6.44
N LEU A 130 -1.01 10.23 -6.07
CA LEU A 130 -0.04 10.88 -6.93
C LEU A 130 0.75 9.82 -7.72
N LEU A 131 0.45 9.70 -9.01
CA LEU A 131 1.07 8.71 -9.89
C LEU A 131 2.31 9.29 -10.56
N VAL A 132 3.47 8.68 -10.34
CA VAL A 132 4.74 9.11 -10.96
C VAL A 132 5.09 8.15 -12.09
N THR A 133 5.33 8.65 -13.29
CA THR A 133 5.73 7.84 -14.44
C THR A 133 6.84 8.50 -15.26
N GLU A 134 7.47 7.74 -16.15
CA GLU A 134 8.44 8.23 -17.12
C GLU A 134 7.85 8.14 -18.55
N PRO A 135 8.23 9.03 -19.48
CA PRO A 135 7.73 9.04 -20.86
C PRO A 135 8.35 7.92 -21.70
N THR A 136 8.09 6.68 -21.29
CA THR A 136 8.54 5.46 -21.96
C THR A 136 7.36 4.51 -22.17
N PRO A 137 7.42 3.58 -23.15
CA PRO A 137 6.37 2.58 -23.34
C PRO A 137 6.08 1.74 -22.08
N PHE A 138 7.12 1.42 -21.31
CA PHE A 138 6.98 0.70 -20.04
C PHE A 138 6.32 1.58 -18.96
N GLY A 139 6.75 2.84 -18.85
CA GLY A 139 6.12 3.81 -17.94
C GLY A 139 4.64 4.03 -18.25
N LEU A 140 4.25 4.05 -19.53
CA LEU A 140 2.85 4.11 -19.94
C LEU A 140 2.08 2.84 -19.53
N HIS A 141 2.68 1.66 -19.70
CA HIS A 141 2.05 0.39 -19.32
C HIS A 141 1.80 0.34 -17.81
N ASP A 142 2.81 0.65 -17.01
CA ASP A 142 2.71 0.68 -15.55
C ASP A 142 1.72 1.75 -15.08
N LEU A 143 1.76 2.95 -15.67
CA LEU A 143 0.78 4.01 -15.41
C LEU A 143 -0.64 3.53 -15.75
N THR A 144 -0.83 2.82 -16.86
CA THR A 144 -2.15 2.31 -17.24
C THR A 144 -2.73 1.39 -16.18
N MET A 145 -1.92 0.45 -15.69
CA MET A 145 -2.33 -0.46 -14.61
C MET A 145 -2.63 0.29 -13.31
N ALA A 146 -1.78 1.25 -12.92
CA ALA A 146 -1.99 2.05 -11.72
C ALA A 146 -3.27 2.90 -11.82
N VAL A 147 -3.53 3.51 -12.98
CA VAL A 147 -4.76 4.27 -13.26
C VAL A 147 -5.99 3.39 -13.18
N ASP A 148 -5.97 2.19 -13.76
CA ASP A 148 -7.09 1.26 -13.68
C ASP A 148 -7.38 0.85 -12.23
N LEU A 149 -6.33 0.62 -11.42
CA LEU A 149 -6.47 0.32 -10.00
C LEU A 149 -7.10 1.49 -9.22
N VAL A 150 -6.55 2.70 -9.30
CA VAL A 150 -7.10 3.85 -8.55
C VAL A 150 -8.51 4.21 -9.01
N THR A 151 -8.83 4.00 -10.29
CA THR A 151 -10.20 4.15 -10.82
C THR A 151 -11.15 3.14 -10.20
N GLN A 152 -10.76 1.86 -10.11
CA GLN A 152 -11.57 0.83 -9.44
C GLN A 152 -11.79 1.13 -7.95
N MET A 153 -10.82 1.78 -7.31
CA MET A 153 -10.92 2.21 -5.91
C MET A 153 -11.70 3.52 -5.73
N ASN A 154 -12.16 4.15 -6.81
CA ASN A 154 -12.79 5.48 -6.81
C ASN A 154 -11.93 6.56 -6.14
N LEU A 155 -10.60 6.45 -6.29
CA LEU A 155 -9.63 7.34 -5.66
C LEU A 155 -9.24 8.46 -6.65
N PRO A 156 -9.41 9.74 -6.31
CA PRO A 156 -8.90 10.85 -7.12
C PRO A 156 -7.40 10.72 -7.35
N ALA A 157 -6.94 11.01 -8.57
CA ALA A 157 -5.54 10.83 -8.92
C ALA A 157 -5.03 11.93 -9.86
N GLY A 158 -3.71 12.16 -9.81
CA GLY A 158 -2.99 13.08 -10.69
C GLY A 158 -1.61 12.54 -11.03
N VAL A 159 -1.03 13.03 -12.12
CA VAL A 159 0.19 12.46 -12.69
C VAL A 159 1.36 13.43 -12.59
N VAL A 160 2.52 12.92 -12.17
CA VAL A 160 3.83 13.55 -12.31
C VAL A 160 4.60 12.84 -13.42
N ILE A 161 5.03 13.60 -14.42
CA ILE A 161 5.91 13.07 -15.47
C ILE A 161 7.35 13.29 -15.01
N ASN A 162 8.00 12.23 -14.56
CA ASN A 162 9.42 12.19 -14.24
C ASN A 162 10.25 11.98 -15.50
N LYS A 163 11.44 12.60 -15.56
CA LYS A 163 12.29 12.64 -16.76
C LYS A 163 11.58 13.17 -18.00
N SER A 164 10.73 14.17 -17.80
CA SER A 164 10.00 14.91 -18.84
C SER A 164 10.96 15.48 -19.90
N GLY A 165 10.53 15.43 -21.16
CA GLY A 165 11.32 15.82 -22.33
C GLY A 165 10.49 15.87 -23.63
N GLN A 166 11.10 15.49 -24.75
CA GLN A 166 10.44 15.52 -26.06
C GLN A 166 9.39 14.40 -26.24
N ASP A 167 9.50 13.32 -25.46
CA ASP A 167 8.68 12.11 -25.61
C ASP A 167 7.41 12.11 -24.72
N ASP A 168 7.09 13.24 -24.08
CA ASP A 168 5.97 13.36 -23.13
C ASP A 168 4.59 13.17 -23.80
N GLU A 169 4.48 13.40 -25.10
CA GLU A 169 3.22 13.37 -25.86
C GLU A 169 2.43 12.07 -25.63
N MET A 170 3.13 10.94 -25.48
CA MET A 170 2.53 9.64 -25.21
C MET A 170 1.77 9.62 -23.87
N ILE A 171 2.41 10.10 -22.81
CA ILE A 171 1.83 10.14 -21.46
C ILE A 171 0.74 11.22 -21.39
N GLU A 172 0.99 12.40 -21.97
CA GLU A 172 0.02 13.50 -21.97
C GLU A 172 -1.27 13.12 -22.72
N SER A 173 -1.14 12.49 -23.88
CA SER A 173 -2.27 12.00 -24.66
C SER A 173 -3.08 10.96 -23.90
N PHE A 174 -2.40 10.07 -23.16
CA PHE A 174 -3.05 9.10 -22.30
C PHE A 174 -3.80 9.77 -21.14
N CYS A 175 -3.15 10.68 -20.41
CA CYS A 175 -3.74 11.40 -19.29
C CYS A 175 -4.98 12.19 -19.73
N LYS A 176 -4.90 12.90 -20.86
CA LYS A 176 -6.03 13.64 -21.45
C LYS A 176 -7.21 12.73 -21.79
N LYS A 177 -6.96 11.54 -22.36
CA LYS A 177 -8.01 10.56 -22.68
C LYS A 177 -8.67 9.98 -21.42
N ARG A 178 -7.91 9.81 -20.34
CA ARG A 178 -8.38 9.28 -19.05
C ARG A 178 -8.94 10.36 -18.12
N GLY A 179 -8.85 11.65 -18.48
CA GLY A 179 -9.30 12.76 -17.64
C GLY A 179 -8.41 13.02 -16.43
N LEU A 180 -7.13 12.66 -16.50
CA LEU A 180 -6.17 12.82 -15.41
C LEU A 180 -5.37 14.13 -15.56
N PRO A 181 -5.27 14.95 -14.51
CA PRO A 181 -4.42 16.14 -14.55
C PRO A 181 -2.94 15.76 -14.46
N VAL A 182 -2.11 16.40 -15.29
CA VAL A 182 -0.65 16.35 -15.14
C VAL A 182 -0.24 17.51 -14.24
N LEU A 183 0.13 17.20 -13.00
CA LEU A 183 0.33 18.18 -11.93
C LEU A 183 1.75 18.75 -11.89
N LEU A 184 2.75 17.96 -12.30
CA LEU A 184 4.15 18.37 -12.31
C LEU A 184 4.92 17.64 -13.42
N ARG A 185 5.92 18.34 -13.98
CA ARG A 185 6.91 17.77 -14.89
C ARG A 185 8.30 17.95 -14.29
N ILE A 186 9.02 16.85 -14.10
CA ILE A 186 10.41 16.87 -13.64
C ILE A 186 11.28 16.60 -14.87
N PRO A 187 12.06 17.58 -15.36
CA PRO A 187 12.79 17.44 -16.61
C PRO A 187 13.90 16.40 -16.49
N PHE A 188 14.25 15.75 -17.60
CA PHE A 188 15.47 14.97 -17.68
C PHE A 188 16.69 15.88 -17.50
N SER A 189 17.25 15.91 -16.29
CA SER A 189 18.35 16.80 -15.92
C SER A 189 19.49 16.01 -15.31
N ARG A 190 20.67 16.08 -15.96
CA ARG A 190 21.90 15.50 -15.43
C ARG A 190 22.31 16.12 -14.10
N SER A 191 22.08 17.43 -13.94
CA SER A 191 22.38 18.14 -12.69
C SER A 191 21.55 17.62 -11.52
N ILE A 192 20.25 17.35 -11.73
CA ILE A 192 19.39 16.75 -10.70
C ILE A 192 19.90 15.37 -10.32
N ALA A 193 20.21 14.53 -11.31
CA ALA A 193 20.70 13.16 -11.08
C ALA A 193 22.05 13.13 -10.34
N GLU A 194 23.00 13.99 -10.71
CA GLU A 194 24.33 14.07 -10.07
C GLU A 194 24.26 14.59 -8.64
N ASN A 195 23.40 15.58 -8.36
CA ASN A 195 23.22 16.12 -7.01
C ASN A 195 22.49 15.14 -6.10
N TYR A 196 21.43 14.50 -6.61
CA TYR A 196 20.71 13.45 -5.90
C TYR A 196 21.63 12.29 -5.51
N ALA A 197 22.51 11.83 -6.42
CA ALA A 197 23.48 10.78 -6.15
C ALA A 197 24.50 11.14 -5.04
N LYS A 198 24.67 12.43 -4.76
CA LYS A 198 25.51 12.95 -3.66
C LYS A 198 24.72 13.20 -2.37
N GLY A 199 23.41 12.93 -2.36
CA GLY A 199 22.52 13.16 -1.22
C GLY A 199 21.91 14.56 -1.13
N TYR A 200 22.03 15.40 -2.17
CA TYR A 200 21.38 16.70 -2.21
C TYR A 200 19.99 16.60 -2.84
N LEU A 201 18.98 17.19 -2.19
CA LEU A 201 17.64 17.26 -2.75
C LEU A 201 17.56 18.39 -3.80
N PRO A 202 16.63 18.31 -4.76
CA PRO A 202 16.44 19.38 -5.75
C PRO A 202 16.27 20.76 -5.12
N VAL A 203 15.54 20.84 -4.00
CA VAL A 203 15.29 22.07 -3.22
C VAL A 203 16.54 22.67 -2.57
N ASP A 204 17.60 21.88 -2.36
CA ASP A 204 18.86 22.36 -1.80
C ASP A 204 19.71 23.07 -2.85
N THR A 205 19.50 22.73 -4.12
CA THR A 205 20.32 23.20 -5.25
C THR A 205 19.64 24.27 -6.09
N ASP A 206 18.31 24.27 -6.14
CA ASP A 206 17.50 25.26 -6.86
C ASP A 206 16.22 25.55 -6.07
N PRO A 207 16.10 26.75 -5.46
CA PRO A 207 14.93 27.16 -4.69
C PRO A 207 13.60 27.11 -5.45
N LEU A 208 13.61 27.18 -6.79
CA LEU A 208 12.39 27.08 -7.60
C LEU A 208 11.68 25.72 -7.43
N TRP A 209 12.42 24.67 -7.05
CA TRP A 209 11.79 23.39 -6.72
C TRP A 209 10.88 23.47 -5.50
N ARG A 210 11.17 24.34 -4.53
CA ARG A 210 10.29 24.54 -3.38
C ARG A 210 8.94 25.08 -3.83
N GLU A 211 8.95 26.11 -4.68
CA GLU A 211 7.74 26.71 -5.24
C GLU A 211 6.92 25.64 -6.00
N ARG A 212 7.57 24.87 -6.89
CA ARG A 212 6.92 23.79 -7.65
C ARG A 212 6.29 22.71 -6.77
N TYR A 213 6.93 22.31 -5.68
CA TYR A 213 6.37 21.29 -4.78
C TYR A 213 5.22 21.84 -3.92
N VAL A 214 5.27 23.11 -3.52
CA VAL A 214 4.16 23.78 -2.84
C VAL A 214 2.97 23.90 -3.80
N ASP A 215 3.19 24.35 -5.04
CA ASP A 215 2.14 24.43 -6.07
C ASP A 215 1.54 23.05 -6.40
N LEU A 216 2.36 21.99 -6.41
CA LEU A 216 1.89 20.62 -6.56
C LEU A 216 0.96 20.22 -5.39
N PHE A 217 1.36 20.51 -4.16
CA PHE A 217 0.57 20.19 -2.98
C PHE A 217 -0.77 20.96 -2.95
N ASP A 218 -0.75 22.24 -3.32
CA ASP A 218 -1.97 23.06 -3.40
C ASP A 218 -2.92 22.54 -4.49
N GLN A 219 -2.41 22.17 -5.67
CA GLN A 219 -3.20 21.54 -6.71
C GLN A 219 -3.83 20.21 -6.24
N ILE A 220 -3.11 19.38 -5.48
CA ILE A 220 -3.66 18.14 -4.90
C ILE A 220 -4.84 18.46 -3.98
N ARG A 221 -4.70 19.47 -3.10
CA ARG A 221 -5.76 19.89 -2.18
C ARG A 221 -7.01 20.39 -2.91
N GLU A 222 -6.84 21.15 -3.98
CA GLU A 222 -7.97 21.63 -4.80
C GLU A 222 -8.68 20.49 -5.54
N ASN A 223 -7.92 19.55 -6.11
CA ASN A 223 -8.49 18.37 -6.79
C ASN A 223 -9.21 17.43 -5.81
N PHE A 224 -8.70 17.29 -4.58
CA PHE A 224 -9.39 16.57 -3.52
C PHE A 224 -10.71 17.24 -3.13
N ALA A 225 -10.70 18.55 -2.85
CA ALA A 225 -11.89 19.28 -2.40
C ALA A 225 -13.05 19.27 -3.41
N THR A 226 -12.73 19.28 -4.71
CA THR A 226 -13.73 19.24 -5.79
C THR A 226 -14.38 17.86 -5.95
N HIS A 227 -13.68 16.77 -5.66
CA HIS A 227 -14.19 15.40 -5.78
C HIS A 227 -14.83 14.88 -4.48
N GLY A 228 -14.43 15.39 -3.31
CA GLY A 228 -15.05 15.03 -2.02
C GLY A 228 -16.47 15.58 -1.83
N CYS A 229 -16.82 16.68 -2.51
CA CYS A 229 -18.14 17.31 -2.36
C CYS A 229 -19.29 16.57 -3.09
N SER A 230 -18.97 15.71 -4.07
CA SER A 230 -19.97 14.96 -4.83
C SER A 230 -20.43 13.65 -4.16
N GLN A 231 -19.72 13.17 -3.13
CA GLN A 231 -20.07 11.93 -2.42
C GLN A 231 -20.87 12.14 -1.12
N GLY A 232 -20.96 13.39 -0.62
CA GLY A 232 -21.63 13.71 0.65
C GLY A 232 -23.16 13.90 0.61
N GLN A 233 -23.82 13.74 -0.55
CA GLN A 233 -25.25 14.05 -0.70
C GLN A 233 -26.18 12.85 -1.02
N GLN A 234 -25.70 11.60 -0.97
CA GLN A 234 -26.54 10.43 -1.31
C GLN A 234 -26.78 9.38 -0.20
N GLN A 235 -26.39 9.63 1.05
CA GLN A 235 -26.79 8.78 2.19
C GLN A 235 -27.54 9.61 3.24
N GLY A 236 -28.79 9.94 2.90
CA GLY A 236 -29.70 10.67 3.75
C GLY A 236 -31.14 10.53 3.27
N GLY A 237 -31.67 9.30 3.27
CA GLY A 237 -33.10 9.08 3.05
C GLY A 237 -33.45 7.66 2.60
N LYS A 238 -34.41 7.07 3.31
CA LYS A 238 -35.10 5.76 3.15
C LYS A 238 -34.49 4.63 3.99
N ASP A 239 -35.20 3.96 4.92
CA ASP A 239 -36.62 3.88 5.30
C ASP A 239 -36.64 3.49 6.81
N SER A 240 -37.49 4.05 7.71
CA SER A 240 -38.93 3.79 7.90
C SER A 240 -39.28 2.31 8.06
#